data_AF-A0A2R6L6G0-F1
#
_entry.id   AF-A0A2R6L6G0-F1
#
_cell.length_a   1.000
_cell.length_b   1.000
_cell.length_c   1.000
_cell.angle_alpha   90.00
_cell.angle_beta   90.00
_cell.angle_gamma   90.00
#
_symmetry.space_group_name_H-M   'P 1'
#
loop_
_entity.id
_entity.type
_entity.pdbx_description
1 polymer ?
#
loop_
_entity_poly.entity_id
_entity_poly.type
_entity_poly.pdbx_seq_one_letter_code
_entity_poly.pdbx_strand_id
1 'polypeptide(L)'
;MNTQYGPGPHEGSNDESETEYVQILDADGNVRPGAEVPDLDDEELLAMYEAIVLARRFDQRAISLQRQGRIATYAPMTGQEGAQVATSFALSGEDWLFPTYREHAAKYVH
;
A
#
# COMPACT_ATOMS: atom_id res chain seq x y z
N MET A 1 -19.75 -11.37 -30.99
CA MET A 1 -20.43 -10.89 -29.77
C MET A 1 -19.40 -10.17 -28.93
N ASN A 2 -19.38 -8.84 -29.00
CA ASN A 2 -18.41 -7.98 -28.33
C ASN A 2 -19.23 -6.86 -27.66
N THR A 3 -19.39 -6.90 -26.35
CA THR A 3 -20.06 -5.85 -25.58
C THR A 3 -19.03 -4.83 -25.14
N GLN A 4 -18.89 -3.77 -25.94
CA GLN A 4 -18.30 -2.52 -25.48
C GLN A 4 -19.28 -1.87 -24.49
N TYR A 5 -18.90 -1.79 -23.21
CA TYR A 5 -19.59 -0.95 -22.23
C TYR A 5 -18.86 0.39 -22.22
N GLY A 6 -19.40 1.39 -22.92
CA GLY A 6 -19.02 2.79 -22.75
C GLY A 6 -19.84 3.39 -21.60
N PRO A 7 -19.28 4.28 -20.77
CA PRO A 7 -20.07 4.95 -19.74
C PRO A 7 -21.11 5.86 -20.42
N GLY A 8 -22.37 5.70 -20.02
CA GLY A 8 -23.49 6.55 -20.44
C GLY A 8 -23.44 7.94 -19.79
N PRO A 9 -24.33 8.86 -20.20
CA PRO A 9 -24.27 10.25 -19.77
C PRO A 9 -24.75 10.37 -18.32
N HIS A 10 -23.84 10.74 -17.43
CA HIS A 10 -24.21 11.23 -16.11
C HIS A 10 -24.49 12.73 -16.22
N GLU A 11 -25.77 13.11 -16.31
CA GLU A 11 -26.22 14.47 -15.97
C GLU A 11 -26.20 14.60 -14.45
N GLY A 12 -25.04 14.99 -13.92
CA GLY A 12 -24.80 15.34 -12.52
C GLY A 12 -23.90 16.57 -12.49
N SER A 13 -24.24 17.52 -11.64
CA SER A 13 -23.56 18.81 -11.45
C SER A 13 -22.02 18.73 -11.46
N ASN A 14 -21.38 19.58 -12.27
CA ASN A 14 -19.93 19.83 -12.28
C ASN A 14 -19.44 20.39 -10.93
N ASP A 15 -19.25 19.51 -9.95
CA ASP A 15 -18.44 19.77 -8.77
C ASP A 15 -17.51 18.58 -8.52
N GLU A 16 -16.75 18.21 -9.55
CA GLU A 16 -15.53 17.43 -9.38
C GLU A 16 -14.49 18.36 -8.73
N SER A 17 -14.58 18.55 -7.41
CA SER A 17 -13.40 18.98 -6.68
C SER A 17 -12.32 17.91 -6.89
N GLU A 18 -11.30 18.22 -7.69
CA GLU A 18 -10.09 17.41 -7.81
C GLU A 18 -9.62 17.10 -6.38
N THR A 19 -9.71 15.84 -5.96
CA THR A 19 -9.23 15.45 -4.65
C THR A 19 -7.71 15.64 -4.62
N GLU A 20 -7.25 16.61 -3.86
CA GLU A 20 -5.82 16.88 -3.72
C GLU A 20 -5.14 15.72 -2.97
N TYR A 21 -4.09 15.14 -3.57
CA TYR A 21 -3.31 14.07 -2.93
C TYR A 21 -2.27 14.66 -1.97
N VAL A 22 -2.25 14.15 -0.74
CA VAL A 22 -1.17 14.43 0.20
C VAL A 22 0.08 13.64 -0.22
N GLN A 23 1.20 14.34 -0.42
CA GLN A 23 2.47 13.73 -0.82
C GLN A 23 3.65 14.40 -0.12
N ILE A 24 4.41 13.61 0.66
CA ILE A 24 5.59 14.09 1.40
C ILE A 24 6.87 13.97 0.57
N LEU A 25 7.06 12.84 -0.13
CA LEU A 25 8.24 12.55 -0.93
C LEU A 25 7.93 12.55 -2.43
N ASP A 26 8.85 13.06 -3.25
CA ASP A 26 8.83 12.89 -4.70
C ASP A 26 9.32 11.48 -5.12
N ALA A 27 9.33 11.21 -6.43
CA ALA A 27 9.72 9.90 -6.97
C ALA A 27 11.22 9.57 -6.80
N ASP A 28 12.05 10.60 -6.59
CA ASP A 28 13.48 10.46 -6.35
C ASP A 28 13.81 10.36 -4.85
N GLY A 29 12.79 10.47 -3.99
CA GLY A 29 12.89 10.38 -2.54
C GLY A 29 13.20 11.70 -1.84
N ASN A 30 13.10 12.85 -2.53
CA ASN A 30 13.29 14.16 -1.89
C ASN A 30 11.99 14.64 -1.25
N VAL A 31 12.10 15.35 -0.13
CA VAL A 31 10.96 16.01 0.52
C VAL A 31 10.39 17.10 -0.38
N ARG A 32 9.09 17.06 -0.65
CA ARG A 32 8.41 18.08 -1.47
C ARG A 32 8.38 19.43 -0.74
N PRO A 33 8.53 20.56 -1.45
CA PRO A 33 8.41 21.88 -0.84
C PRO A 33 7.07 22.06 -0.13
N GLY A 34 7.12 22.49 1.14
CA GLY A 34 5.91 22.71 1.95
C GLY A 34 5.26 21.45 2.52
N ALA A 35 5.86 20.26 2.32
CA ALA A 35 5.39 19.05 2.97
C ALA A 35 5.68 19.08 4.48
N GLU A 36 4.71 18.61 5.27
CA GLU A 36 4.89 18.34 6.69
C GLU A 36 5.49 16.94 6.85
N VAL A 37 6.74 16.88 7.30
CA VAL A 37 7.44 15.62 7.54
C VAL A 37 7.15 15.17 8.97
N PRO A 38 6.68 13.92 9.18
CA PRO A 38 6.46 13.40 10.53
C PRO A 38 7.79 13.30 11.28
N ASP A 39 7.73 13.52 12.59
CA ASP A 39 8.86 13.34 13.49
C ASP A 39 9.09 11.84 13.72
N LEU A 40 9.97 11.27 12.89
CA LEU A 40 10.37 9.86 12.92
C LEU A 40 11.88 9.81 13.07
N ASP A 41 12.36 8.99 13.99
CA ASP A 41 13.80 8.79 14.13
C ASP A 41 14.37 7.85 13.05
N ASP A 42 15.71 7.85 12.92
CA ASP A 42 16.39 7.02 11.92
C ASP A 42 16.13 5.51 12.14
N GLU A 43 15.88 5.08 13.38
CA GLU A 43 15.61 3.68 13.73
C GLU A 43 14.21 3.26 13.24
N GLU A 44 13.21 4.11 13.42
CA GLU A 44 11.85 3.94 12.91
C GLU A 44 11.83 3.90 11.38
N LEU A 45 12.54 4.82 10.73
CA LEU A 45 12.66 4.86 9.27
C LEU A 45 13.33 3.60 8.72
N LEU A 46 14.40 3.12 9.37
CA LEU A 46 15.07 1.88 9.00
C LEU A 46 14.15 0.67 9.21
N ALA A 47 13.43 0.59 10.32
CA ALA A 47 12.49 -0.49 10.60
C ALA A 47 11.36 -0.56 9.57
N MET A 48 10.80 0.60 9.17
CA MET A 48 9.83 0.68 8.08
C MET A 48 10.41 0.20 6.75
N TYR A 49 11.64 0.60 6.42
CA TYR A 49 12.29 0.18 5.18
C TYR A 49 12.56 -1.34 5.15
N GLU A 50 13.05 -1.90 6.25
CA GLU A 50 13.26 -3.35 6.40
C GLU A 50 11.96 -4.12 6.21
N ALA A 51 10.86 -3.64 6.80
CA ALA A 51 9.52 -4.20 6.60
C ALA A 51 9.09 -4.13 5.13
N ILE A 52 9.25 -2.99 4.45
CA ILE A 52 8.91 -2.87 3.02
C ILE A 52 9.69 -3.91 2.18
N VAL A 53 10.98 -4.09 2.45
CA VAL A 53 11.82 -5.09 1.76
C VAL A 53 11.36 -6.51 2.08
N LEU A 54 11.06 -6.82 3.34
CA LEU A 54 10.56 -8.12 3.76
C LEU A 54 9.23 -8.47 3.09
N ALA A 55 8.29 -7.51 3.05
CA ALA A 55 7.01 -7.65 2.37
C ALA A 55 7.20 -7.99 0.88
N ARG A 56 8.09 -7.28 0.18
CA ARG A 56 8.43 -7.57 -1.22
C ARG A 56 9.00 -8.98 -1.40
N ARG A 57 9.89 -9.42 -0.50
CA ARG A 57 10.47 -10.78 -0.55
C ARG A 57 9.44 -11.86 -0.30
N PHE A 58 8.55 -11.63 0.66
CA PHE A 58 7.43 -12.51 0.95
C PHE A 58 6.52 -12.68 -0.27
N ASP A 59 6.10 -11.57 -0.90
CA ASP A 59 5.23 -11.57 -2.08
C ASP A 59 5.85 -12.35 -3.24
N GLN A 60 7.12 -12.08 -3.55
CA GLN A 60 7.86 -12.81 -4.58
C GLN A 60 7.94 -14.32 -4.29
N ARG A 61 8.15 -14.70 -3.03
CA ARG A 61 8.22 -16.10 -2.64
C ARG A 61 6.86 -16.78 -2.71
N ALA A 62 5.80 -16.14 -2.24
CA ALA A 62 4.45 -16.67 -2.29
C ALA A 62 3.99 -16.87 -3.75
N ILE A 63 4.23 -15.92 -4.64
CA ILE A 63 3.98 -16.07 -6.08
C ILE A 63 4.76 -17.27 -6.65
N SER A 64 6.04 -17.42 -6.29
CA SER A 64 6.87 -18.55 -6.73
C SER A 64 6.29 -19.90 -6.26
N LEU A 65 5.86 -19.98 -5.01
CA LEU A 65 5.25 -21.19 -4.44
C LEU A 65 3.88 -21.51 -5.07
N GLN A 66 3.06 -20.49 -5.31
CA GLN A 66 1.75 -20.62 -5.96
C GLN A 66 1.92 -21.20 -7.37
N ARG A 67 2.88 -20.67 -8.14
CA ARG A 67 3.20 -21.17 -9.49
C ARG A 67 3.76 -22.60 -9.50
N GLN A 68 4.37 -23.04 -8.40
CA GLN A 68 4.84 -24.42 -8.22
C GLN A 68 3.74 -25.36 -7.69
N GLY A 69 2.52 -24.85 -7.44
CA GLY A 69 1.44 -25.64 -6.84
C GLY A 69 1.69 -26.02 -5.37
N ARG A 70 2.61 -25.35 -4.70
CA ARG A 70 3.00 -25.64 -3.29
C ARG A 70 2.12 -24.94 -2.27
N ILE A 71 1.43 -23.88 -2.69
CA ILE A 71 0.35 -23.23 -1.94
C ILE A 71 -0.84 -23.09 -2.87
N ALA A 72 -2.03 -22.90 -2.30
CA ALA A 72 -3.26 -22.64 -3.05
C ALA A 72 -3.25 -21.21 -3.64
N THR A 73 -4.40 -20.54 -3.65
CA THR A 73 -4.52 -19.18 -4.18
C THR A 73 -3.74 -18.17 -3.33
N TYR A 74 -2.98 -17.30 -4.00
CA TYR A 74 -2.27 -16.17 -3.39
C TYR A 74 -2.64 -14.88 -4.12
N ALA A 75 -2.84 -13.78 -3.38
CA ALA A 75 -3.14 -12.46 -3.92
C ALA A 75 -1.87 -11.59 -3.90
N PRO A 76 -1.25 -11.29 -5.05
CA PRO A 76 -0.08 -10.45 -5.11
C PRO A 76 -0.33 -9.06 -4.54
N MET A 77 0.66 -8.50 -3.85
CA MET A 77 0.63 -7.18 -3.23
C MET A 77 1.80 -6.28 -3.65
N THR A 78 2.56 -6.66 -4.68
CA THR A 78 3.62 -5.82 -5.25
C THR A 78 3.09 -4.41 -5.56
N GLY A 79 3.77 -3.38 -5.06
CA GLY A 79 3.43 -1.98 -5.24
C GLY A 79 2.55 -1.39 -4.13
N GLN A 80 2.11 -2.21 -3.17
CA GLN A 80 1.30 -1.78 -2.02
C GLN A 80 2.06 -1.91 -0.69
N GLU A 81 3.34 -2.27 -0.71
CA GLU A 81 4.13 -2.52 0.50
C GLU A 81 4.21 -1.29 1.39
N GLY A 82 4.54 -0.13 0.82
CA GLY A 82 4.68 1.12 1.57
C GLY A 82 3.40 1.51 2.28
N ALA A 83 2.25 1.41 1.61
CA ALA A 83 0.95 1.71 2.22
C ALA A 83 0.63 0.76 3.37
N GLN A 84 0.82 -0.55 3.20
CA GLN A 84 0.51 -1.52 4.24
C GLN A 84 1.44 -1.40 5.46
N VAL A 85 2.74 -1.17 5.23
CA VAL A 85 3.72 -1.02 6.30
C VAL A 85 3.51 0.30 7.04
N ALA A 86 3.44 1.43 6.32
CA ALA A 86 3.31 2.74 6.95
C ALA A 86 2.03 2.86 7.79
N THR A 87 0.90 2.32 7.29
CA THR A 87 -0.34 2.30 8.08
C THR A 87 -0.19 1.46 9.34
N SER A 88 0.47 0.30 9.30
CA SER A 88 0.70 -0.51 10.51
C SER A 88 1.62 0.17 11.53
N PHE A 89 2.69 0.82 11.10
CA PHE A 89 3.58 1.56 12.00
C PHE A 89 2.92 2.79 12.63
N ALA A 90 1.87 3.33 12.01
CA ALA A 90 1.10 4.44 12.57
C ALA A 90 0.08 4.00 13.64
N LEU A 91 -0.15 2.69 13.82
CA LEU A 91 -1.07 2.16 14.84
C LEU A 91 -0.38 2.07 16.21
N SER A 92 -1.15 2.34 17.26
CA SER A 92 -0.78 2.02 18.64
C SER A 92 -1.12 0.57 18.97
N GLY A 93 -0.49 0.01 20.01
CA GLY A 93 -0.74 -1.38 20.44
C GLY A 93 -2.18 -1.68 20.90
N GLU A 94 -3.01 -0.66 21.12
CA GLU A 94 -4.43 -0.81 21.47
C GLU A 94 -5.37 -0.74 20.25
N ASP A 95 -4.82 -0.36 19.09
CA ASP A 95 -5.60 -0.21 17.86
C ASP A 95 -5.92 -1.54 17.20
N TRP A 96 -7.14 -1.60 16.67
CA TRP A 96 -7.65 -2.78 15.99
C TRP A 96 -7.36 -2.73 14.50
N LEU A 97 -6.67 -3.74 13.98
CA LEU A 97 -6.46 -3.95 12.55
C LEU A 97 -7.43 -5.02 12.03
N PHE A 98 -8.24 -4.69 11.02
CA PHE A 98 -9.15 -5.62 10.35
C PHE A 98 -8.73 -5.85 8.90
N PRO A 99 -7.76 -6.76 8.66
CA PRO A 99 -7.11 -6.81 7.37
C PRO A 99 -7.93 -7.56 6.31
N THR A 100 -7.77 -7.15 5.04
CA THR A 100 -8.34 -7.87 3.90
C THR A 100 -7.45 -9.06 3.46
N TYR A 101 -7.84 -9.73 2.37
CA TYR A 101 -7.13 -10.92 1.86
C TYR A 101 -5.74 -10.62 1.25
N ARG A 102 -5.42 -9.35 0.96
CA ARG A 102 -4.16 -8.93 0.32
C ARG A 102 -3.22 -8.16 1.27
N GLU A 103 -3.63 -7.94 2.51
CA GLU A 103 -2.86 -7.18 3.50
C GLU A 103 -1.91 -8.09 4.28
N HIS A 104 -0.93 -8.65 3.57
CA HIS A 104 0.05 -9.53 4.19
C HIS A 104 1.12 -8.77 4.96
N ALA A 105 1.51 -7.57 4.50
CA ALA A 105 2.53 -6.80 5.18
C ALA A 105 2.03 -6.19 6.49
N ALA A 106 0.77 -5.78 6.51
CA ALA A 106 0.18 -5.20 7.70
C ALA A 106 0.12 -6.20 8.88
N LYS A 107 -0.05 -7.50 8.60
CA LYS A 107 -0.24 -8.57 9.59
C LYS A 107 1.01 -9.03 10.35
N TYR A 108 2.21 -8.73 9.84
CA TYR A 108 3.44 -9.14 10.53
C TYR A 108 4.10 -7.98 11.26
N VAL A 109 3.70 -6.74 10.94
CA VAL A 109 4.20 -5.51 11.56
C VAL A 109 3.39 -5.16 12.82
N HIS A 110 2.09 -5.47 12.83
CA HIS A 110 1.12 -5.23 13.91
C HIS A 110 0.51 -6.53 14.39
#